data_AF-A0A7C3FSI7-F1
#
_entry.id   AF-A0A7C3FSI7-F1
#
_cell.length_a   1.000
_cell.length_b   1.000
_cell.length_c   1.000
_cell.angle_alpha   90.00
_cell.angle_beta   90.00
_cell.angle_gamma   90.00
#
_symmetry.space_group_name_H-M   'P 1'
#
loop_
_entity.id
_entity.type
_entity.pdbx_description
1 polymer ?
#
loop_
_entity_poly.entity_id
_entity_poly.type
_entity_poly.pdbx_seq_one_letter_code
_entity_poly.pdbx_strand_id
1 'polypeptide(L)' 'MKCPHCQTENSETRKFCRECGAKLINICPQCGTENPPEDKFCGECGQSLTELTATP' A
#
# COMPACT_ATOMS: atom_id res chain seq x y z
N MET A 1 0.61 8.20 -8.51
CA MET A 1 -0.42 8.03 -7.45
C MET A 1 -0.40 9.18 -6.44
N LYS A 2 -1.55 9.60 -5.89
CA LYS A 2 -1.59 10.60 -4.80
C LYS A 2 -1.52 9.91 -3.44
N CYS A 3 -0.72 10.46 -2.53
CA CYS A 3 -0.64 9.95 -1.16
C CYS A 3 -2.00 10.16 -0.45
N PRO A 4 -2.61 9.11 0.13
CA PRO A 4 -3.90 9.25 0.81
C PRO A 4 -3.81 10.10 2.10
N HIS A 5 -2.60 10.24 2.67
CA HIS A 5 -2.39 10.96 3.94
C HIS A 5 -2.09 12.45 3.76
N CYS A 6 -1.28 12.83 2.77
CA CYS A 6 -0.85 14.22 2.57
C CYS A 6 -1.13 14.77 1.16
N GLN A 7 -1.75 13.95 0.30
CA GLN A 7 -2.14 14.30 -1.08
C GLN A 7 -0.99 14.62 -2.05
N THR A 8 0.28 14.53 -1.62
CA THR A 8 1.44 14.65 -2.51
C THR A 8 1.36 13.62 -3.64
N GLU A 9 1.58 14.08 -4.87
CA GLU A 9 1.75 13.20 -6.03
C GLU A 9 3.06 12.43 -5.96
N ASN A 10 3.01 11.11 -6.03
CA ASN A 10 4.15 10.20 -5.97
C ASN A 10 4.19 9.31 -7.22
N SER A 11 5.39 8.84 -7.59
CA SER A 11 5.55 7.84 -8.66
C SER A 11 4.88 6.51 -8.25
N GLU A 12 4.36 5.78 -9.23
CA GLU A 12 3.60 4.53 -9.00
C GLU A 12 4.46 3.39 -8.43
N THR A 13 5.78 3.44 -8.62
CA THR A 13 6.73 2.45 -8.09
C THR A 13 7.26 2.80 -6.69
N ARG A 14 6.83 3.93 -6.11
CA ARG A 14 7.37 4.43 -4.85
C ARG A 14 6.71 3.74 -3.65
N LYS A 15 7.53 3.17 -2.76
CA LYS A 15 7.06 2.40 -1.59
C LYS A 15 6.57 3.26 -0.42
N PHE A 16 7.13 4.46 -0.26
CA PHE A 16 6.81 5.41 0.81
C PHE A 16 6.69 6.83 0.26
N CYS A 17 5.75 7.62 0.77
CA CYS A 17 5.54 9.00 0.37
C CYS A 17 6.81 9.83 0.56
N ARG A 18 7.21 10.58 -0.46
CA ARG A 18 8.43 11.41 -0.39
C ARG A 18 8.34 12.55 0.63
N GLU A 19 7.14 12.99 1.00
CA GLU A 19 6.95 14.11 1.93
C GLU A 19 6.66 13.60 3.34
N CYS A 20 5.62 12.77 3.52
CA CYS A 20 5.17 12.36 4.86
C CYS A 20 5.65 10.98 5.32
N GLY A 21 6.34 10.20 4.47
CA GLY A 21 6.80 8.85 4.80
C GLY A 21 5.71 7.77 4.88
N ALA A 22 4.43 8.09 4.63
CA ALA A 22 3.35 7.11 4.64
C ALA A 22 3.59 5.99 3.61
N LYS A 23 3.30 4.74 3.97
CA LYS A 23 3.43 3.58 3.07
C LYS A 23 2.44 3.71 1.91
N LEU A 24 2.94 3.52 0.69
CA LEU A 24 2.19 3.68 -0.56
C LEU A 24 1.95 2.35 -1.30
N ILE A 25 2.51 1.24 -0.81
CA ILE A 25 2.30 -0.10 -1.36
C ILE A 25 1.93 -1.06 -0.24
N ASN A 26 1.18 -2.12 -0.52
CA ASN A 26 0.97 -3.22 0.42
C ASN A 26 1.96 -4.34 0.12
N ILE A 27 2.64 -4.86 1.14
CA ILE A 27 3.46 -6.07 0.98
C ILE A 27 2.63 -7.22 1.53
N CYS A 28 2.42 -8.24 0.70
CA CYS A 28 1.65 -9.40 1.12
C CYS A 28 2.35 -10.08 2.31
N PRO A 29 1.68 -10.27 3.46
CA PRO A 29 2.30 -10.92 4.61
C PRO A 29 2.55 -12.41 4.39
N GLN A 30 1.91 -13.02 3.40
CA GLN A 30 2.04 -14.45 3.09
C GLN A 30 3.18 -14.74 2.11
N CYS A 31 3.28 -13.99 1.01
CA CYS A 31 4.25 -14.28 -0.07
C CYS A 31 5.30 -13.18 -0.29
N GLY A 32 5.17 -12.01 0.35
CA GLY A 32 6.10 -10.89 0.18
C GLY A 32 5.90 -10.08 -1.10
N THR A 33 4.92 -10.40 -1.94
CA THR A 33 4.61 -9.64 -3.17
C THR A 33 4.24 -8.21 -2.84
N GLU A 34 4.79 -7.28 -3.62
CA GLU A 34 4.40 -5.87 -3.60
C GLU A 34 3.10 -5.69 -4.39
N ASN A 35 2.09 -5.14 -3.74
CA ASN A 35 0.78 -4.88 -4.32
C ASN A 35 0.45 -3.38 -4.18
N PRO A 36 -0.29 -2.79 -5.12
CA PRO A 36 -0.87 -1.46 -4.98
C PRO A 36 -1.63 -1.31 -3.65
N PRO A 37 -1.72 -0.09 -3.09
CA PRO A 37 -2.42 0.16 -1.84
C PRO A 37 -3.94 0.05 -1.97
N GLU A 38 -4.46 0.14 -3.20
CA GLU A 38 -5.87 -0.03 -3.55
C GLU A 38 -6.30 -1.50 -3.61
N ASP A 39 -5.35 -2.42 -3.73
CA ASP A 39 -5.62 -3.86 -3.77
C ASP A 39 -6.04 -4.37 -2.40
N LYS A 40 -7.22 -5.00 -2.35
CA LYS A 40 -7.75 -5.67 -1.16
C LYS A 40 -7.16 -7.07 -0.96
N PHE A 41 -6.71 -7.70 -2.05
CA PHE A 41 -6.16 -9.06 -2.07
C PHE A 41 -4.87 -9.09 -2.88
N CYS A 42 -3.96 -9.99 -2.53
CA CYS A 42 -2.70 -10.17 -3.23
C CYS A 42 -2.96 -10.75 -4.62
N GLY A 43 -2.48 -10.08 -5.68
CA GLY A 43 -2.62 -10.55 -7.06
C GLY A 43 -1.94 -11.90 -7.32
N GLU A 44 -0.89 -12.21 -6.57
CA GLU A 44 -0.11 -13.46 -6.74
C GLU A 44 -0.68 -14.65 -5.97
N CYS A 45 -1.09 -14.46 -4.71
CA CYS A 45 -1.44 -15.58 -3.82
C CYS A 45 -2.86 -15.51 -3.24
N GLY A 46 -3.63 -14.46 -3.54
CA GLY A 46 -5.02 -14.28 -3.09
C GLY A 46 -5.20 -13.91 -1.61
N GLN A 47 -4.13 -13.74 -0.83
CA GLN A 47 -4.22 -13.37 0.60
C GLN A 47 -4.80 -11.97 0.76
N SER A 48 -5.63 -11.74 1.79
CA SER A 48 -6.15 -10.41 2.12
C SER A 48 -4.99 -9.46 2.49
N LEU A 49 -4.97 -8.28 1.86
CA LEU A 49 -4.02 -7.19 2.15
C LEU A 49 -4.63 -6.15 3.10
N THR A 50 -5.95 -6.18 3.28
CA THR A 50 -6.70 -5.37 4.23
C THR A 50 -6.52 -5.89 5.65
N GLU A 51 -5.39 -5.58 6.28
CA GLU A 51 -5.23 -5.76 7.74
C GLU A 51 -4.53 -4.59 8.45
N LEU A 52 -4.66 -3.32 8.03
CA LEU A 52 -4.16 -2.20 8.87
C LEU A 52 -4.95 -0.88 8.77
N THR A 53 -6.28 -0.90 8.67
CA THR A 53 -7.09 0.30 9.00
C THR A 53 -8.39 -0.08 9.69
N ALA A 54 -8.30 -0.44 10.96
CA ALA A 54 -9.38 -0.20 11.92
C ALA A 54 -8.78 -0.11 13.32
N THR A 55 -8.40 1.10 13.72
CA THR A 55 -8.45 1.45 15.14
C THR A 55 -9.23 2.75 15.21
N PRO A 56 -10.35 2.79 15.95
CA PRO A 56 -11.27 3.93 16.00
C PRO A 56 -10.62 5.20 16.55
#